data_AF-A0A535NN30-F1
#
_entry.id   AF-A0A535NN30-F1
#
_cell.length_a   1.000
_cell.length_b   1.000
_cell.length_c   1.000
_cell.angle_alpha   90.00
_cell.angle_beta   90.00
_cell.angle_gamma   90.00
#
_symmetry.space_group_name_H-M   'P 1'
#
loop_
_entity.id
_entity.type
_entity.pdbx_description
1 polymer ?
#
loop_
_entity_poly.entity_id
_entity_poly.type
_entity_poly.pdbx_seq_one_letter_code
_entity_poly.pdbx_strand_id
1 'polypeptide(L)'
;MSDSGVRAEVVGSLLRPAALVELRRQHDAGELDASRFKREEDQHVEAAIRMQEDAGIDVVTDGEQRRYAFFGHLVESFDGFDKEGGWAIPFRDEKGEELIFKRPVVVGKLRWRHSMCAEDWTFLRAKARRPGKVTMISAQ
;
A
#
# COMPACT_ATOMS: atom_id res chain seq x y z
N MET A 1 16.95 -17.34 -22.84
CA MET A 1 17.58 -17.20 -21.52
C MET A 1 17.14 -18.40 -20.72
N SER A 2 18.10 -19.15 -20.16
CA SER A 2 17.87 -20.44 -19.50
C SER A 2 16.91 -20.29 -18.32
N ASP A 3 15.90 -21.16 -18.29
CA ASP A 3 15.05 -21.43 -17.12
C ASP A 3 15.95 -21.81 -15.94
N SER A 4 16.19 -20.86 -15.03
CA SER A 4 17.12 -21.05 -13.91
C SER A 4 16.51 -21.84 -12.75
N GLY A 5 15.25 -22.28 -12.85
CA GLY A 5 14.52 -23.00 -11.81
C GLY A 5 14.27 -22.21 -10.52
N VAL A 6 14.93 -21.08 -10.33
CA VAL A 6 14.77 -20.19 -9.17
C VAL A 6 13.79 -19.08 -9.53
N ARG A 7 12.77 -18.92 -8.68
CA ARG A 7 11.78 -17.84 -8.77
C ARG A 7 12.12 -16.72 -7.79
N ALA A 8 12.30 -15.51 -8.29
CA ALA A 8 12.51 -14.29 -7.52
C ALA A 8 11.20 -13.51 -7.37
N GLU A 9 10.89 -13.10 -6.13
CA GLU A 9 9.77 -12.21 -5.83
C GLU A 9 10.09 -11.33 -4.63
N VAL A 10 9.54 -10.11 -4.61
CA VAL A 10 9.51 -9.28 -3.40
C VAL A 10 8.37 -9.73 -2.51
N VAL A 11 8.42 -9.48 -1.19
CA VAL A 11 7.34 -9.89 -0.29
C VAL A 11 6.04 -9.12 -0.59
N GLY A 12 6.14 -7.79 -0.71
CA GLY A 12 4.99 -6.89 -0.84
C GLY A 12 5.43 -5.45 -1.08
N SER A 13 5.48 -4.68 0.01
CA SER A 13 5.84 -3.26 0.05
C SER A 13 7.18 -2.93 -0.61
N LEU A 14 7.22 -1.81 -1.33
CA LEU A 14 8.43 -1.14 -1.82
C LEU A 14 8.54 0.24 -1.17
N LEU A 15 9.76 0.80 -1.15
CA LEU A 15 9.97 2.14 -0.62
C LEU A 15 9.12 3.16 -1.41
N ARG A 16 8.33 3.94 -0.69
CA ARG A 16 7.51 5.00 -1.29
C ARG A 16 8.41 6.13 -1.78
N PRO A 17 8.33 6.54 -3.06
CA PRO A 17 9.07 7.70 -3.55
C PRO A 17 8.70 8.97 -2.78
N ALA A 18 9.68 9.85 -2.54
CA ALA A 18 9.45 11.12 -1.83
C ALA A 18 8.34 11.98 -2.49
N ALA A 19 8.26 11.96 -3.82
CA ALA A 19 7.19 12.61 -4.56
C ALA A 19 5.79 12.08 -4.20
N LEU A 20 5.62 10.76 -4.02
CA LEU A 20 4.34 10.19 -3.61
C LEU A 20 4.00 10.52 -2.14
N VAL A 21 5.01 10.62 -1.28
CA VAL A 21 4.81 11.08 0.11
C VAL A 21 4.26 12.51 0.12
N GLU A 22 4.87 13.40 -0.67
CA GLU A 22 4.46 14.80 -0.77
C GLU A 22 3.07 14.97 -1.41
N LEU A 23 2.76 14.21 -2.46
CA LEU A 23 1.43 14.19 -3.07
C LEU A 23 0.33 13.82 -2.07
N ARG A 24 0.61 12.84 -1.19
CA ARG A 24 -0.34 12.44 -0.14
C ARG A 24 -0.49 13.56 0.90
N ARG A 25 0.61 14.20 1.30
CA ARG A 25 0.56 15.36 2.21
C ARG A 25 -0.31 16.49 1.66
N GLN A 26 -0.16 16.83 0.38
CA GLN A 26 -0.95 17.87 -0.29
C GLN A 26 -2.43 17.49 -0.39
N HIS A 27 -2.72 16.24 -0.73
CA HIS A 27 -4.10 15.73 -0.75
C HIS A 27 -4.75 15.79 0.64
N ASP A 28 -4.05 15.33 1.67
CA ASP A 28 -4.56 15.33 3.05
C ASP A 28 -4.74 16.76 3.59
N ALA A 29 -3.95 17.73 3.10
CA ALA A 29 -4.11 19.16 3.37
C ALA A 29 -5.24 19.83 2.55
N GLY A 30 -5.87 19.12 1.61
CA GLY A 30 -6.89 19.67 0.71
C GLY A 30 -6.34 20.55 -0.42
N GLU A 31 -5.02 20.56 -0.63
CA GLU A 31 -4.33 21.34 -1.66
C GLU A 31 -4.37 20.64 -3.04
N LEU A 32 -4.65 19.33 -3.04
CA LEU A 32 -4.71 18.50 -4.24
C LEU A 32 -6.06 17.77 -4.32
N ASP A 33 -6.79 18.00 -5.40
CA ASP A 33 -8.06 17.30 -5.68
C ASP A 33 -7.85 15.77 -5.74
N ALA A 34 -8.84 15.02 -5.24
CA ALA A 34 -8.83 13.56 -5.19
C ALA A 34 -8.62 12.90 -6.56
N SER A 35 -9.24 13.44 -7.63
CA SER A 35 -9.05 12.87 -8.98
C SER A 35 -7.61 13.05 -9.46
N ARG A 36 -7.00 14.19 -9.14
CA ARG A 36 -5.61 14.47 -9.48
C ARG A 36 -4.66 13.63 -8.65
N PHE A 37 -4.85 13.57 -7.34
CA PHE A 37 -4.09 12.70 -6.45
C PHE A 37 -4.09 11.25 -6.94
N LYS A 38 -5.28 10.72 -7.27
CA LYS A 38 -5.43 9.36 -7.80
C LYS A 38 -4.61 9.13 -9.07
N ARG A 39 -4.66 10.03 -10.04
CA ARG A 39 -3.87 9.91 -11.29
C ARG A 39 -2.37 9.92 -11.05
N GLU A 40 -1.87 10.76 -10.14
CA GLU A 40 -0.44 10.81 -9.83
C GLU A 40 -0.01 9.58 -9.01
N GLU A 41 -0.83 9.13 -8.07
CA GLU A 41 -0.60 7.89 -7.31
C GLU A 41 -0.55 6.67 -8.24
N ASP A 42 -1.43 6.59 -9.24
CA ASP A 42 -1.43 5.54 -10.27
C ASP A 42 -0.09 5.51 -11.04
N GLN A 43 0.50 6.66 -11.35
CA GLN A 43 1.81 6.71 -12.04
C GLN A 43 2.93 6.15 -11.18
N HIS A 44 2.92 6.42 -9.87
CA HIS A 44 3.90 5.86 -8.94
C HIS A 44 3.76 4.34 -8.77
N VAL A 45 2.52 3.83 -8.75
CA VAL A 45 2.27 2.39 -8.72
C VAL A 45 2.76 1.74 -10.02
N GLU A 46 2.48 2.34 -11.18
CA GLU A 46 2.97 1.85 -12.46
C GLU A 46 4.50 1.85 -12.53
N ALA A 47 5.17 2.88 -12.00
CA ALA A 47 6.62 2.92 -11.90
C ALA A 47 7.19 1.81 -10.99
N ALA A 48 6.53 1.50 -9.88
CA ALA A 48 6.91 0.41 -8.98
C ALA A 48 6.79 -0.96 -9.65
N ILE A 49 5.75 -1.17 -10.47
CA ILE A 49 5.59 -2.39 -11.27
C ILE A 49 6.72 -2.49 -12.30
N ARG A 50 6.94 -1.44 -13.11
CA ARG A 50 7.98 -1.42 -14.15
C ARG A 50 9.38 -1.65 -13.58
N MET A 51 9.70 -1.04 -12.45
CA MET A 51 10.98 -1.23 -11.77
C MET A 51 11.27 -2.72 -11.50
N GLN A 52 10.28 -3.46 -11.00
CA GLN A 52 10.45 -4.89 -10.72
C GLN A 52 10.62 -5.70 -12.01
N GLU A 53 9.87 -5.36 -13.06
CA GLU A 53 9.98 -6.01 -14.37
C GLU A 53 11.34 -5.78 -15.02
N ASP A 54 11.83 -4.54 -14.99
CA ASP A 54 13.14 -4.14 -15.51
C ASP A 54 14.29 -4.79 -14.72
N ALA A 55 14.08 -5.03 -13.42
CA ALA A 55 15.00 -5.78 -12.56
C ALA A 55 14.96 -7.30 -12.80
N GLY A 56 14.04 -7.80 -13.63
CA GLY A 56 13.90 -9.22 -13.94
C GLY A 56 13.20 -10.05 -12.87
N ILE A 57 12.44 -9.43 -11.96
CA ILE A 57 11.63 -10.14 -10.95
C ILE A 57 10.57 -11.00 -11.64
N ASP A 58 10.38 -12.23 -11.15
CA ASP A 58 9.46 -13.19 -11.77
C ASP A 58 8.00 -12.93 -11.40
N VAL A 59 7.74 -12.57 -10.15
CA VAL A 59 6.40 -12.20 -9.66
C VAL A 59 6.41 -10.85 -8.98
N VAL A 60 5.63 -9.93 -9.57
CA VAL A 60 5.63 -8.51 -9.22
C VAL A 60 4.47 -8.14 -8.29
N THR A 61 4.64 -7.05 -7.55
CA THR A 61 3.59 -6.43 -6.72
C THR A 61 3.31 -5.01 -7.19
N ASP A 62 2.25 -4.39 -6.68
CA ASP A 62 2.01 -2.95 -6.84
C ASP A 62 2.90 -2.10 -5.90
N GLY A 63 3.80 -2.75 -5.14
CA GLY A 63 4.65 -2.15 -4.13
C GLY A 63 3.92 -1.62 -2.90
N GLU A 64 2.62 -1.93 -2.72
CA GLU A 64 1.75 -1.41 -1.66
C GLU A 64 1.74 0.12 -1.56
N GLN A 65 1.98 0.80 -2.70
CA GLN A 65 2.25 2.24 -2.74
C GLN A 65 1.09 3.08 -2.19
N ARG A 66 -0.15 2.59 -2.31
CA ARG A 66 -1.38 3.26 -1.88
C ARG A 66 -1.69 3.13 -0.41
N ARG A 67 -1.10 2.14 0.27
CA ARG A 67 -1.45 1.81 1.65
C ARG A 67 -0.81 2.80 2.62
N TYR A 68 -1.62 3.41 3.49
CA TYR A 68 -1.06 4.26 4.55
C TYR A 68 -0.28 3.45 5.60
N ALA A 69 -0.63 2.17 5.80
CA ALA A 69 0.03 1.21 6.68
C ALA A 69 -0.23 -0.22 6.19
N PHE A 70 0.53 -1.22 6.66
CA PHE A 70 0.38 -2.62 6.21
C PHE A 70 -1.02 -3.20 6.42
N PHE A 71 -1.76 -2.70 7.42
CA PHE A 71 -3.15 -3.09 7.72
C PHE A 71 -4.18 -2.14 7.10
N GLY A 72 -3.76 -1.10 6.38
CA GLY A 72 -4.63 0.03 6.03
C GLY A 72 -5.85 -0.36 5.22
N HIS A 73 -5.67 -1.26 4.26
CA HIS A 73 -6.75 -1.81 3.45
C HIS A 73 -7.86 -2.52 4.24
N LEU A 74 -7.55 -3.11 5.41
CA LEU A 74 -8.53 -3.77 6.27
C LEU A 74 -9.40 -2.71 6.96
N VAL A 75 -8.75 -1.66 7.46
CA VAL A 75 -9.45 -0.55 8.12
C VAL A 75 -10.35 0.18 7.12
N GLU A 76 -9.88 0.39 5.89
CA GLU A 76 -10.63 1.11 4.85
C GLU A 76 -11.79 0.27 4.29
N SER A 77 -11.65 -1.06 4.27
CA SER A 77 -12.65 -1.99 3.72
C SER A 77 -13.85 -2.26 4.62
N PHE A 78 -13.83 -1.81 5.89
CA PHE A 78 -14.87 -2.11 6.87
C PHE A 78 -15.32 -0.86 7.62
N ASP A 79 -16.63 -0.72 7.84
CA ASP A 79 -17.14 0.16 8.89
C ASP A 79 -16.87 -0.46 10.28
N GLY A 80 -16.88 0.38 11.32
CA GLY A 80 -16.72 -0.05 12.71
C GLY A 80 -15.31 0.09 13.27
N PHE A 81 -14.36 0.62 12.48
CA PHE A 81 -13.06 1.08 12.97
C PHE A 81 -13.10 2.60 13.24
N ASP A 82 -12.46 3.00 14.34
CA ASP A 82 -11.87 4.32 14.47
C ASP A 82 -10.38 4.19 14.13
N LYS A 83 -9.93 4.88 13.07
CA LYS A 83 -8.56 4.81 12.56
C LYS A 83 -7.52 5.35 13.55
N GLU A 84 -7.91 6.31 14.38
CA GLU A 84 -7.01 7.08 15.26
C GLU A 84 -7.31 6.87 16.76
N GLY A 85 -8.40 6.18 17.10
CA GLY A 85 -8.88 6.03 18.47
C GLY A 85 -8.18 4.97 19.31
N GLY A 86 -7.27 4.17 18.73
CA GLY A 86 -6.53 3.16 19.47
C GLY A 86 -5.33 3.70 20.25
N TRP A 87 -4.72 2.81 21.02
CA TRP A 87 -3.54 3.12 21.82
C TRP A 87 -2.34 3.35 20.91
N ALA A 88 -1.50 4.31 21.31
CA ALA A 88 -0.33 4.70 20.55
C ALA A 88 0.86 3.84 20.93
N ILE A 89 1.60 3.34 19.93
CA ILE A 89 2.87 2.66 20.15
C ILE A 89 3.98 3.66 19.83
N PRO A 90 4.85 3.99 20.80
CA PRO A 90 6.02 4.81 20.52
C PRO A 90 7.04 3.95 19.76
N PHE A 91 7.38 4.38 18.56
CA PHE A 91 8.54 3.91 17.81
C PHE A 91 9.67 4.91 17.98
N ARG A 92 10.92 4.47 17.80
CA ARG A 92 12.07 5.37 17.73
C ARG A 92 12.66 5.30 16.34
N ASP A 93 12.95 6.47 15.79
CA ASP A 93 13.69 6.56 14.53
C ASP A 93 15.19 6.34 14.76
N GLU A 94 15.97 6.44 13.69
CA GLU A 94 17.44 6.28 13.72
C GLU A 94 18.15 7.32 14.60
N LYS A 95 17.50 8.47 14.87
CA LYS A 95 18.01 9.56 15.72
C LYS A 95 17.54 9.43 17.17
N GLY A 96 16.69 8.46 17.47
CA GLY A 96 16.10 8.25 18.80
C GLY A 96 14.87 9.12 19.07
N GLU A 97 14.35 9.83 18.08
CA GLU A 97 13.12 10.62 18.18
C GLU A 97 11.90 9.69 18.23
N GLU A 98 10.93 10.02 19.09
CA GLU A 98 9.72 9.20 19.22
C GLU A 98 8.69 9.50 18.12
N LEU A 99 8.39 8.46 17.34
CA LEU A 99 7.31 8.43 16.38
C LEU A 99 6.09 7.77 17.03
N ILE A 100 5.04 8.55 17.24
CA ILE A 100 3.79 8.06 17.81
C ILE A 100 2.92 7.51 16.68
N PHE A 101 2.79 6.19 16.62
CA PHE A 101 1.91 5.53 15.67
C PHE A 101 0.60 5.13 16.34
N LYS A 102 -0.48 5.80 15.95
CA LYS A 102 -1.84 5.48 16.41
C LYS A 102 -2.36 4.25 15.68
N ARG A 103 -2.95 3.33 16.43
CA ARG A 103 -3.55 2.11 15.87
C ARG A 103 -5.05 2.29 15.66
N PRO A 104 -5.61 1.64 14.63
CA PRO A 104 -7.05 1.53 14.51
C PRO A 104 -7.60 0.69 15.67
N VAL A 105 -8.81 1.02 16.12
CA VAL A 105 -9.55 0.27 17.15
C VAL A 105 -10.95 -0.04 16.67
N VAL A 106 -11.45 -1.22 17.00
CA VAL A 106 -12.85 -1.60 16.72
C VAL A 106 -13.75 -0.89 17.72
N VAL A 107 -14.61 -0.01 17.23
CA VAL A 107 -15.57 0.77 18.03
C VAL A 107 -17.01 0.30 17.85
N GLY A 108 -17.24 -0.65 16.95
CA GLY A 108 -18.57 -1.20 16.69
C GLY A 108 -18.52 -2.48 15.84
N LYS A 109 -19.70 -3.03 15.55
CA LYS A 109 -19.81 -4.24 14.72
C LYS A 109 -19.27 -3.96 13.32
N LEU A 110 -18.28 -4.76 12.90
CA LEU A 110 -17.67 -4.62 11.59
C LEU A 110 -18.67 -4.93 10.47
N ARG A 111 -18.71 -4.06 9.46
CA ARG A 111 -19.52 -4.26 8.24
C ARG A 111 -18.63 -4.09 7.03
N TRP A 112 -18.59 -5.11 6.18
CA TRP A 112 -17.82 -5.07 4.95
C TRP A 112 -18.38 -4.03 3.98
N ARG A 113 -17.51 -3.14 3.48
CA ARG A 113 -17.86 -2.08 2.52
C ARG A 113 -17.45 -2.44 1.09
N HIS A 114 -16.21 -2.92 0.94
CA HIS A 114 -15.61 -3.26 -0.35
C HIS A 114 -14.42 -4.20 -0.15
N SER A 115 -13.92 -4.79 -1.23
CA SER A 115 -12.80 -5.73 -1.17
C SER A 115 -11.49 -5.03 -0.81
N MET A 116 -10.70 -5.65 0.09
CA MET A 116 -9.39 -5.16 0.54
C MET A 116 -8.32 -5.06 -0.55
N CYS A 117 -8.50 -5.74 -1.68
CA CYS A 117 -7.45 -5.86 -2.69
C CYS A 117 -7.94 -5.80 -4.14
N ALA A 118 -9.26 -5.68 -4.37
CA ALA A 118 -9.79 -5.76 -5.73
C ALA A 118 -9.28 -4.64 -6.63
N GLU A 119 -9.15 -3.42 -6.11
CA GLU A 119 -8.62 -2.29 -6.86
C GLU A 119 -7.14 -2.49 -7.18
N ASP A 120 -6.32 -2.74 -6.15
CA ASP A 120 -4.87 -3.00 -6.30
C ASP A 120 -4.60 -4.13 -7.29
N TRP A 121 -5.33 -5.25 -7.16
CA TRP A 121 -5.20 -6.39 -8.06
C TRP A 121 -5.65 -6.06 -9.48
N THR A 122 -6.75 -5.35 -9.65
CA THR A 122 -7.25 -5.00 -10.98
C THR A 122 -6.27 -4.09 -11.71
N PHE A 123 -5.71 -3.09 -11.01
CA PHE A 123 -4.69 -2.20 -11.55
C PHE A 123 -3.40 -2.96 -11.88
N LEU A 124 -2.89 -3.77 -10.93
CA LEU A 124 -1.69 -4.58 -11.13
C LEU A 124 -1.84 -5.51 -12.34
N ARG A 125 -2.94 -6.27 -12.40
CA ARG A 125 -3.22 -7.20 -13.50
C ARG A 125 -3.32 -6.49 -14.85
N ALA A 126 -3.81 -5.25 -14.88
CA ALA A 126 -3.93 -4.47 -16.11
C ALA A 126 -2.58 -3.89 -16.59
N LYS A 127 -1.63 -3.66 -15.67
CA LYS A 127 -0.36 -2.98 -15.96
C LYS A 127 0.84 -3.91 -16.08
N ALA A 128 0.85 -5.01 -15.33
CA ALA A 128 1.96 -5.95 -15.30
C ALA A 128 1.99 -6.84 -16.54
N ARG A 129 3.20 -7.14 -16.99
CA ARG A 129 3.58 -8.10 -18.03
C ARG A 129 4.09 -9.42 -17.43
N ARG A 130 4.40 -9.41 -16.13
CA ARG A 130 4.79 -10.58 -15.30
C ARG A 130 3.60 -11.03 -14.45
N PRO A 131 3.55 -12.29 -13.96
CA PRO A 131 2.59 -12.68 -12.94
C PRO A 131 2.61 -11.70 -11.76
N GLY A 132 1.43 -11.26 -11.33
CA GLY A 132 1.28 -10.34 -10.21
C GLY A 132 0.85 -11.05 -8.93
N LYS A 133 1.12 -10.44 -7.77
CA LYS A 133 0.51 -10.79 -6.49
C LYS A 133 0.14 -9.55 -5.67
N VAL A 134 -0.81 -9.71 -4.76
CA VAL A 134 -1.18 -8.71 -3.75
C VAL A 134 -1.11 -9.35 -2.38
N THR A 135 -0.52 -8.64 -1.41
CA THR A 135 -0.45 -9.08 -0.02
C THR A 135 -1.76 -8.75 0.70
N MET A 136 -2.25 -9.67 1.52
CA MET A 136 -3.43 -9.47 2.36
C MET A 136 -3.06 -9.72 3.81
N ILE A 137 -3.54 -8.87 4.70
CA ILE A 137 -3.41 -9.13 6.14
C ILE A 137 -4.27 -10.35 6.50
N SER A 138 -3.70 -11.23 7.33
CA SER A 138 -4.49 -12.29 7.96
C SER A 138 -5.37 -11.67 9.05
N ALA A 139 -6.67 -11.89 8.95
CA ALA A 139 -7.64 -11.58 9.99
C ALA A 139 -8.18 -12.91 10.54
N GLN A 140 -7.35 -13.60 11.31
CA GLN A 140 -7.78 -14.73 12.13
C GLN A 140 -8.37 -14.22 13.45
#